data_AF-A0A7W0FN64-F1
#
_entry.id   AF-A0A7W0FN64-F1
#
_cell.length_a   1.000
_cell.length_b   1.000
_cell.length_c   1.000
_cell.angle_alpha   90.00
_cell.angle_beta   90.00
_cell.angle_gamma   90.00
#
_symmetry.space_group_name_H-M   'P 1'
#
loop_
_entity.id
_entity.type
_entity.pdbx_description
1 polymer ?
#
loop_
_entity_poly.entity_id
_entity_poly.type
_entity_poly.pdbx_seq_one_letter_code
_entity_poly.pdbx_strand_id
1 'polypeptide(L)' 'MMDYMEDYRLIKCLREGLPTDMTVYDAAALSSLVGLTVQSVSQRSNVPDFSRGRWRTHRPLGIVRA' A
#
# COMPACT_ATOMS: atom_id res chain seq x y z
N MET A 1 -12.12 1.83 5.88
CA MET A 1 -12.78 0.52 5.80
C MET A 1 -12.59 0.02 4.38
N MET A 2 -12.35 -1.28 4.21
CA MET A 2 -12.27 -1.86 2.86
C MET A 2 -13.66 -2.00 2.27
N ASP A 3 -13.77 -1.71 0.97
CA ASP A 3 -14.99 -1.84 0.19
C ASP A 3 -15.09 -3.25 -0.41
N TYR A 4 -16.31 -3.66 -0.77
CA TYR A 4 -16.59 -4.94 -1.42
C TYR A 4 -15.66 -5.25 -2.60
N MET A 5 -15.37 -4.24 -3.45
CA MET A 5 -14.53 -4.43 -4.62
C MET A 5 -13.07 -4.74 -4.26
N GLU A 6 -12.57 -4.16 -3.16
CA GLU A 6 -11.22 -4.41 -2.67
C GLU A 6 -11.11 -5.85 -2.13
N ASP A 7 -12.02 -6.24 -1.25
CA ASP A 7 -12.07 -7.61 -0.69
C ASP A 7 -12.26 -8.67 -1.81
N TYR A 8 -13.13 -8.39 -2.79
CA TYR A 8 -13.34 -9.27 -3.95
C TYR A 8 -12.05 -9.45 -4.76
N ARG A 9 -11.36 -8.35 -5.09
CA ARG A 9 -10.10 -8.38 -5.84
C ARG A 9 -9.00 -9.10 -5.08
N LEU A 10 -8.91 -8.90 -3.76
CA LEU A 10 -7.98 -9.61 -2.90
C LEU A 10 -8.21 -11.13 -2.98
N ILE A 11 -9.45 -11.58 -2.77
CA ILE A 11 -9.80 -13.00 -2.85
C ILE A 11 -9.51 -13.56 -4.24
N LYS A 12 -9.84 -12.82 -5.31
CA LYS A 12 -9.55 -13.23 -6.70
C LYS A 12 -8.05 -13.41 -6.92
N CYS A 13 -7.22 -12.46 -6.49
CA CYS A 13 -5.77 -12.55 -6.64
C CYS A 13 -5.21 -13.77 -5.89
N LEU A 14 -5.71 -14.05 -4.69
CA LEU A 14 -5.32 -15.24 -3.92
C LEU A 14 -5.72 -16.55 -4.61
N ARG A 15 -6.91 -16.60 -5.24
CA ARG A 15 -7.38 -17.80 -5.95
C ARG A 15 -6.65 -18.04 -7.28
N GLU A 16 -6.29 -16.97 -7.97
CA GLU A 16 -5.65 -17.02 -9.30
C GLU A 16 -4.11 -16.98 -9.23
N GLY A 17 -3.53 -16.79 -8.04
CA GLY A 17 -2.08 -16.66 -7.87
C GLY A 17 -1.51 -15.37 -8.45
N LEU A 18 -2.34 -14.32 -8.56
CA LEU A 18 -1.93 -13.01 -9.04
C LEU A 18 -1.31 -12.18 -7.91
N PRO A 19 -0.41 -11.24 -8.22
CA PRO A 19 0.00 -10.22 -7.26
C PRO A 19 -1.23 -9.41 -6.81
N THR A 20 -1.29 -9.07 -5.53
CA THR A 20 -2.32 -8.19 -4.98
C THR A 20 -2.18 -6.78 -5.55
N ASP A 21 -3.29 -6.08 -5.70
CA ASP A 21 -3.33 -4.71 -6.24
C ASP A 21 -2.56 -3.72 -5.35
N MET A 22 -2.51 -4.01 -4.05
CA MET A 22 -1.74 -3.27 -3.06
C MET A 22 -0.64 -4.17 -2.47
N THR A 23 0.59 -3.70 -2.44
CA THR A 23 1.72 -4.45 -1.88
C THR A 23 1.85 -4.25 -0.37
N VAL A 24 2.67 -5.08 0.28
CA VAL A 24 3.00 -4.91 1.71
C VAL A 24 3.67 -3.56 2.01
N TYR A 25 4.41 -3.00 1.05
CA TYR A 25 5.11 -1.72 1.23
C TYR A 25 4.13 -0.55 1.20
N ASP A 26 3.11 -0.63 0.35
CA ASP A 26 2.03 0.36 0.32
C ASP A 26 1.27 0.34 1.65
N ALA A 27 0.97 -0.85 2.16
CA ALA A 27 0.26 -1.01 3.43
C ALA A 27 1.09 -0.43 4.60
N ALA A 28 2.39 -0.75 4.66
CA ALA A 28 3.30 -0.20 5.66
C ALA A 28 3.40 1.33 5.58
N ALA A 29 3.48 1.90 4.37
CA ALA A 29 3.51 3.34 4.17
C ALA A 29 2.23 4.01 4.69
N LEU A 30 1.05 3.49 4.34
CA LEU A 30 -0.22 4.02 4.85
C LEU A 30 -0.36 3.87 6.36
N SER A 31 -0.03 2.69 6.92
CA SER A 31 -0.11 2.44 8.36
C SER A 31 0.83 3.34 9.16
N SER A 32 1.99 3.70 8.60
CA SER A 32 2.95 4.59 9.28
C SER A 32 2.40 6.00 9.54
N LEU A 33 1.40 6.44 8.76
CA LEU A 33 0.82 7.78 8.89
C LEU A 33 0.17 8.01 10.25
N VAL A 34 -0.38 6.97 10.90
CA VAL A 34 -1.00 7.12 12.23
C VAL A 34 0.00 7.71 13.23
N GLY A 35 1.20 7.14 13.34
CA GLY A 35 2.24 7.66 14.24
C GLY A 35 2.90 8.94 13.73
N LEU A 36 3.19 8.99 12.42
CA LEU A 36 3.91 10.13 11.83
C LEU A 36 3.10 11.42 11.88
N THR A 37 1.77 11.35 11.71
CA THR A 37 0.91 12.54 11.78
C THR A 37 0.83 13.10 13.19
N VAL A 38 0.77 12.26 14.22
CA VAL A 38 0.85 12.68 15.63
C VAL A 38 2.18 13.35 15.91
N GLN A 39 3.29 12.75 15.48
CA GLN A 39 4.63 13.33 15.63
C GLN A 39 4.79 14.64 14.86
N SER A 40 4.12 14.78 13.71
CA SER A 40 4.19 15.96 12.85
C SER A 40 3.63 17.23 13.49
N VAL A 41 2.83 17.11 14.56
CA VAL A 41 2.30 18.27 15.30
C VAL A 41 3.41 19.04 16.01
N SER A 42 4.42 18.34 16.55
CA SER A 42 5.50 18.95 17.34
C SER A 42 6.81 19.12 16.56
N GLN A 43 7.08 18.26 15.58
CA GLN A 43 8.32 18.29 14.81
C GLN A 43 8.13 17.76 13.39
N ARG A 44 8.97 18.21 12.45
CA ARG A 44 8.97 17.65 11.10
C ARG A 44 9.26 16.14 11.14
N SER A 45 8.46 15.38 10.42
CA SER A 45 8.54 13.92 10.36
C SER A 45 8.54 13.48 8.90
N ASN A 46 9.41 12.53 8.54
CA ASN A 46 9.54 12.01 7.18
C ASN A 46 8.93 10.61 7.09
N VAL A 47 8.27 10.30 5.97
CA VAL A 47 7.75 8.95 5.70
C VAL A 47 8.93 8.02 5.36
N PRO A 48 9.09 6.87 6.05
CA PRO A 48 10.15 5.92 5.75
C PRO A 48 9.99 5.28 4.37
N ASP A 49 11.11 5.04 3.67
CA ASP A 49 11.11 4.21 2.47
C ASP A 49 11.16 2.73 2.84
N PHE A 50 9.98 2.12 3.00
CA PHE A 50 9.83 0.70 3.31
C PHE A 50 10.33 -0.23 2.20
N SER A 51 10.45 0.27 0.97
CA SER A 51 10.91 -0.51 -0.19
C SER A 51 12.44 -0.48 -0.38
N ARG A 52 13.15 0.37 0.38
CA ARG A 52 14.60 0.62 0.24
C ARG A 52 15.00 1.01 -1.19
N GLY A 53 14.30 1.97 -1.76
CA GLY A 53 14.53 2.52 -3.10
C GLY A 53 13.90 1.72 -4.24
N ARG A 54 13.33 0.54 -3.98
CA ARG A 54 12.71 -0.32 -5.00
C ARG A 54 11.45 0.26 -5.60
N TRP A 55 10.77 1.20 -4.92
CA TRP A 55 9.61 1.92 -5.45
C TRP A 55 9.91 2.63 -6.79
N ARG A 56 11.16 3.05 -7.03
CA ARG A 56 11.58 3.76 -8.25
C ARG A 56 11.49 2.92 -9.52
N THR A 57 11.62 1.60 -9.39
CA THR A 57 11.56 0.65 -10.52
C THR A 57 10.33 -0.24 -10.43
N HIS A 58 9.42 0.02 -9.48
CA HIS A 58 8.22 -0.77 -9.32
C HIS A 58 7.27 -0.53 -10.50
N ARG A 59 6.69 -1.60 -11.03
CA ARG A 59 5.74 -1.50 -12.13
C ARG A 59 4.43 -0.90 -11.61
N PRO A 60 3.92 0.21 -12.18
CA PRO A 60 2.64 0.77 -11.77
C PRO A 60 1.51 -0.23 -11.95
N LEU A 61 0.51 -0.18 -11.06
CA LEU A 61 -0.72 -0.93 -11.22
C LEU A 61 -1.43 -0.46 -12.51
N GLY A 62 -1.76 -1.41 -13.39
CA GLY A 62 -2.52 -1.12 -14.61
C GLY A 62 -4.01 -0.91 -14.34
N ILE A 63 -4.79 -0.65 -15.39
CA ILE A 63 -6.26 -0.69 -15.28
C ILE A 63 -6.69 -2.14 -15.14
N VAL A 64 -7.14 -2.52 -13.96
CA VAL A 64 -7.63 -3.88 -13.69
C VAL A 64 -9.15 -3.93 -13.78
N ARG A 65 -9.66 -5.02 -14.35
CA ARG A 65 -11.10 -5.28 -14.43
C ARG A 65 -11.47 -6.31 -13.36
N ALA A 66 -12.62 -6.09 -12.72
CA ALA A 66 -13.21 -7.02 -11.77
C ALA A 66 -13.58 -8.34 -12.46
#